data_AF-A0A511V9V0-F1
#
_entry.id   AF-A0A511V9V0-F1
#
_cell.length_a   1.000
_cell.length_b   1.000
_cell.length_c   1.000
_cell.angle_alpha   90.00
_cell.angle_beta   90.00
_cell.angle_gamma   90.00
#
_symmetry.space_group_name_H-M   'P 1'
#
loop_
_entity.id
_entity.type
_entity.pdbx_description
1 polymer ?
#
loop_
_entity_poly.entity_id
_entity_poly.type
_entity_poly.pdbx_seq_one_letter_code
_entity_poly.pdbx_strand_id
1 'polypeptide(L)'
;MLFFKPEFQNKQGEILNVVDANGKAVGYIAYLYKEDKELYIMGQLEEEGEKQNFIDITSHFIDGLKKAILGDGEKEPNIYIHLGGELMNLYKKDDGTE
;
A
#
# COMPACT_ATOMS: atom_id res chain seq x y z
N MET A 1 12.38 1.50 11.55
CA MET A 1 11.06 0.92 11.96
C MET A 1 9.98 1.89 11.59
N LEU A 2 8.96 1.42 10.89
CA LEU A 2 7.89 2.25 10.35
C LEU A 2 6.54 1.91 10.98
N PHE A 3 5.67 2.92 11.05
CA PHE A 3 4.33 2.79 11.60
C PHE A 3 3.32 3.52 10.71
N PHE A 4 2.09 3.03 10.70
CA PHE A 4 0.97 3.75 10.10
C PHE A 4 0.29 4.65 11.12
N LYS A 5 0.02 5.89 10.72
CA LYS A 5 -0.69 6.89 11.50
C LYS A 5 -1.86 7.44 10.68
N PRO A 6 -3.12 7.22 11.11
CA PRO A 6 -4.27 7.76 10.40
C PRO A 6 -4.19 9.27 10.23
N GLU A 7 -4.48 9.74 9.01
CA GLU A 7 -4.53 11.16 8.67
C GLU A 7 -5.94 11.59 8.29
N PHE A 8 -6.62 10.81 7.45
CA PHE A 8 -7.96 11.09 6.99
C PHE A 8 -8.72 9.80 6.69
N GLN A 9 -10.00 9.75 7.02
CA GLN A 9 -10.86 8.61 6.73
C GLN A 9 -12.25 9.07 6.32
N ASN A 10 -12.86 8.38 5.35
CA ASN A 10 -14.26 8.55 5.01
C ASN A 10 -14.89 7.21 4.59
N LYS A 11 -16.12 7.26 4.07
CA LYS A 11 -16.86 6.09 3.58
C LYS A 11 -16.35 5.50 2.27
N GLN A 12 -15.24 5.96 1.73
CA GLN A 12 -14.71 5.50 0.44
C GLN A 12 -13.22 5.16 0.55
N GLY A 13 -12.59 5.38 1.70
CA GLY A 13 -11.16 5.17 1.81
C GLY A 13 -10.54 5.86 3.02
N GLU A 14 -9.23 5.72 3.08
CA GLU A 14 -8.39 6.26 4.15
C GLU A 14 -7.02 6.64 3.62
N ILE A 15 -6.43 7.64 4.26
CA ILE A 15 -5.03 8.05 4.09
C ILE A 15 -4.33 7.82 5.43
N LEU A 16 -3.23 7.08 5.38
CA LEU A 16 -2.34 6.78 6.49
C LEU A 16 -0.98 7.39 6.19
N ASN A 17 -0.47 8.20 7.10
CA ASN A 17 0.94 8.58 7.10
C ASN A 17 1.79 7.37 7.48
N VAL A 18 2.95 7.26 6.83
CA VAL A 18 4.03 6.38 7.28
C VAL A 18 5.01 7.21 8.07
N VAL A 19 5.21 6.85 9.33
CA VAL A 19 6.08 7.58 10.25
C VAL A 19 7.21 6.70 10.76
N ASP A 20 8.36 7.30 11.02
CA ASP A 20 9.49 6.64 11.68
C ASP A 20 9.27 6.52 13.20
N ALA A 21 10.25 5.96 13.90
CA ALA A 21 10.23 5.81 15.36
C ALA A 21 10.23 7.16 16.13
N ASN A 22 10.59 8.26 15.49
CA ASN A 22 10.54 9.61 16.05
C ASN A 22 9.21 10.32 15.74
N GLY A 23 8.30 9.66 15.00
CA GLY A 23 7.03 10.23 14.56
C GLY A 23 7.16 11.18 13.36
N LYS A 24 8.32 11.23 12.69
CA LYS A 24 8.52 11.99 11.46
C LYS A 24 7.82 11.28 10.31
N ALA A 25 7.02 12.02 9.54
CA ALA A 25 6.44 11.49 8.30
C ALA A 25 7.54 11.25 7.25
N VAL A 26 7.55 10.04 6.69
CA VAL A 26 8.52 9.58 5.68
C VAL A 26 7.82 9.03 4.43
N GLY A 27 6.49 9.06 4.40
CA GLY A 27 5.68 8.56 3.31
C GLY A 27 4.20 8.50 3.66
N TYR A 28 3.41 7.90 2.77
CA TYR A 28 1.99 7.63 3.00
C TYR A 28 1.54 6.37 2.27
N ILE A 29 0.41 5.84 2.69
CA ILE A 29 -0.41 4.90 1.94
C ILE A 29 -1.86 5.35 1.99
N ALA A 30 -2.56 5.23 0.87
CA ALA A 30 -3.96 5.53 0.74
C ALA A 30 -4.66 4.39 0.02
N TYR A 31 -5.89 4.10 0.42
CA TYR A 31 -6.76 3.23 -0.35
C TYR A 31 -8.08 3.94 -0.65
N LEU A 32 -8.61 3.66 -1.84
CA LEU A 32 -9.92 4.10 -2.27
C LEU A 32 -10.70 2.88 -2.74
N TYR A 33 -11.91 2.72 -2.24
CA TYR A 33 -12.83 1.70 -2.70
C TYR A 33 -14.04 2.34 -3.35
N LYS A 34 -14.42 1.81 -4.50
CA LYS A 34 -15.61 2.23 -5.24
C LYS A 34 -16.67 1.14 -5.17
N GLU A 35 -17.94 1.52 -5.25
CA GLU A 35 -19.10 0.63 -5.06
C GLU A 35 -19.08 -0.62 -5.97
N ASP A 36 -18.36 -0.59 -7.11
CA ASP A 36 -18.19 -1.71 -8.04
C ASP A 36 -17.14 -2.78 -7.61
N LYS A 37 -16.73 -2.77 -6.34
CA LYS A 37 -15.64 -3.61 -5.79
C LYS A 37 -14.31 -3.39 -6.51
N GLU A 38 -14.02 -2.13 -6.82
CA GLU A 38 -12.69 -1.73 -7.27
C GLU A 38 -11.94 -1.17 -6.07
N LEU A 39 -10.75 -1.72 -5.81
CA LEU A 39 -9.85 -1.27 -4.76
C LEU A 39 -8.62 -0.67 -5.42
N TYR A 40 -8.38 0.61 -5.14
CA TYR A 40 -7.18 1.33 -5.55
C TYR A 40 -6.31 1.55 -4.33
N ILE A 41 -5.02 1.27 -4.47
CA ILE A 41 -4.03 1.44 -3.42
C ILE A 41 -2.91 2.29 -3.98
N MET A 42 -2.61 3.37 -3.30
CA MET A 42 -1.58 4.33 -3.68
C MET A 42 -0.63 4.51 -2.51
N GLY A 43 0.65 4.71 -2.77
CA GLY A 43 1.59 4.97 -1.70
C GLY A 43 2.90 5.56 -2.19
N GLN A 44 3.61 6.16 -1.25
CA GLN A 44 4.92 6.73 -1.51
C GLN A 44 5.78 6.62 -0.26
N LEU A 45 7.03 6.21 -0.44
CA LEU A 45 8.08 6.33 0.56
C LEU A 45 9.16 7.27 0.02
N GLU A 46 9.50 8.30 0.80
CA GLU A 46 10.55 9.25 0.44
C GLU A 46 11.93 8.79 0.91
N GLU A 47 12.00 8.00 1.98
CA GLU A 47 13.25 7.59 2.62
C GLU A 47 13.70 6.20 2.16
N GLU A 48 14.76 6.13 1.34
CA GLU A 48 15.25 4.88 0.73
C GLU A 48 15.72 3.83 1.76
N GLY A 49 16.23 4.27 2.91
CA GLY A 49 16.82 3.41 3.93
C GLY A 49 15.84 2.42 4.58
N GLU A 50 14.53 2.69 4.50
CA GLU A 50 13.47 1.85 5.10
C GLU A 50 12.63 1.13 4.03
N LYS A 51 13.11 1.03 2.79
CA LYS A 51 12.40 0.42 1.66
C LYS A 51 11.88 -0.98 1.95
N GLN A 52 12.71 -1.88 2.49
CA GLN A 52 12.28 -3.26 2.79
C GLN A 52 11.20 -3.29 3.88
N ASN A 53 11.37 -2.49 4.93
CA ASN A 53 10.42 -2.41 6.02
C ASN A 53 9.05 -1.92 5.54
N PHE A 54 9.06 -0.90 4.68
CA PHE A 54 7.85 -0.39 4.04
C PHE A 54 7.18 -1.45 3.17
N ILE A 55 7.95 -2.22 2.38
CA ILE A 55 7.42 -3.34 1.57
C ILE A 55 6.71 -4.35 2.47
N ASP A 56 7.36 -4.78 3.56
CA ASP A 56 6.83 -5.82 4.45
C ASP A 56 5.51 -5.39 5.10
N ILE A 57 5.46 -4.18 5.70
CA ILE A 57 4.24 -3.70 6.37
C ILE A 57 3.11 -3.43 5.37
N THR A 58 3.46 -2.91 4.19
CA THR A 58 2.48 -2.52 3.18
C THR A 58 1.87 -3.75 2.52
N SER A 59 2.65 -4.80 2.29
CA SER A 59 2.15 -6.05 1.69
C SER A 59 1.10 -6.71 2.58
N HIS A 60 1.39 -6.86 3.88
CA HIS A 60 0.41 -7.42 4.82
C HIS A 60 -0.86 -6.57 4.97
N PHE A 61 -0.71 -5.24 4.93
CA PHE A 61 -1.84 -4.33 4.96
C PHE A 61 -2.72 -4.46 3.71
N ILE A 62 -2.10 -4.54 2.53
CA ILE A 62 -2.80 -4.74 1.25
C ILE A 62 -3.55 -6.06 1.23
N ASP A 63 -2.94 -7.15 1.72
CA ASP A 63 -3.60 -8.45 1.82
C ASP A 63 -4.85 -8.40 2.71
N GLY A 64 -4.75 -7.69 3.84
CA GLY A 64 -5.88 -7.45 4.73
C GLY A 64 -7.00 -6.66 4.05
N LEU A 65 -6.66 -5.59 3.33
CA LEU A 65 -7.61 -4.77 2.58
C LEU A 65 -8.29 -5.57 1.46
N LYS A 66 -7.52 -6.34 0.69
CA LYS A 66 -8.03 -7.22 -0.36
C LYS A 66 -9.09 -8.15 0.20
N LYS A 67 -8.78 -8.85 1.29
CA LYS A 67 -9.72 -9.77 1.93
C LYS A 67 -10.98 -9.06 2.43
N ALA A 68 -10.83 -7.88 3.03
CA ALA A 68 -11.96 -7.13 3.58
C ALA A 68 -12.89 -6.53 2.52
N ILE A 69 -12.34 -6.06 1.40
CA ILE A 69 -13.08 -5.28 0.38
C ILE A 69 -13.43 -6.12 -0.85
N LEU A 70 -12.48 -6.92 -1.35
CA LEU A 70 -12.65 -7.75 -2.56
C LEU A 70 -13.15 -9.16 -2.23
N GLY A 71 -12.92 -9.64 -1.00
CA GLY A 71 -13.25 -11.00 -0.57
C GLY A 71 -12.24 -12.05 -1.06
N ASP A 72 -12.61 -13.33 -0.97
CA ASP A 72 -11.75 -14.47 -1.36
C ASP A 72 -11.77 -14.78 -2.88
N GLY A 73 -12.21 -13.82 -3.71
CA GLY A 73 -12.27 -13.99 -5.17
C GLY A 73 -10.93 -13.70 -5.86
N GLU A 74 -10.88 -13.92 -7.18
CA GLU A 74 -9.69 -13.65 -8.01
C GLU A 74 -9.47 -12.16 -8.34
N LYS A 75 -10.26 -11.24 -7.76
CA LYS A 75 -10.08 -9.80 -8.01
C LYS A 75 -8.85 -9.29 -7.26
N GLU A 76 -7.94 -8.68 -8.00
CA GLU A 76 -6.77 -8.00 -7.46
C GLU A 76 -7.00 -6.48 -7.35
N PRO A 77 -6.41 -5.81 -6.34
CA PRO A 77 -6.40 -4.36 -6.27
C PRO A 77 -5.53 -3.72 -7.36
N ASN A 78 -5.87 -2.50 -7.75
CA ASN A 78 -5.01 -1.65 -8.57
C ASN A 78 -3.98 -0.97 -7.65
N ILE A 79 -2.69 -1.26 -7.82
CA ILE A 79 -1.64 -0.80 -6.91
C ILE A 79 -0.66 0.15 -7.60
N TYR A 80 -0.43 1.31 -6.99
CA TYR A 80 0.50 2.34 -7.46
C TYR A 80 1.34 2.86 -6.29
N ILE A 81 2.45 2.19 -6.02
CA ILE A 81 3.32 2.53 -4.89
C ILE A 81 4.70 2.96 -5.40
N HIS A 82 5.17 4.13 -4.96
CA HIS A 82 6.49 4.66 -5.31
C HIS A 82 7.46 4.57 -4.13
N LEU A 83 8.73 4.30 -4.44
CA LEU A 83 9.83 4.23 -3.48
C LEU A 83 10.98 5.08 -4.00
N GLY A 84 11.30 6.20 -3.36
CA GLY A 84 12.37 7.09 -3.84
C GLY A 84 12.14 7.60 -5.27
N GLY A 85 10.89 7.68 -5.71
CA GLY A 85 10.52 8.07 -7.08
C GLY A 85 10.42 6.92 -8.09
N GLU A 86 10.76 5.69 -7.71
CA GLU A 86 10.60 4.50 -8.57
C GLU A 86 9.29 3.78 -8.29
N LEU A 87 8.56 3.37 -9.33
CA LEU A 87 7.36 2.54 -9.16
C LEU A 87 7.75 1.13 -8.68
N MET A 88 7.15 0.71 -7.57
CA MET A 88 7.33 -0.61 -7.00
C MET A 88 6.45 -1.63 -7.76
N ASN A 89 7.06 -2.69 -8.27
CA ASN A 89 6.34 -3.87 -8.77
C ASN A 89 6.13 -4.86 -7.63
N LEU A 90 4.97 -4.79 -6.96
CA LEU A 90 4.60 -5.69 -5.86
C LEU A 90 4.26 -7.11 -6.32
N TYR A 91 3.87 -7.26 -7.58
CA TYR A 91 3.64 -8.56 -8.21
C TYR A 91 4.55 -8.65 -9.43
N LYS A 92 5.74 -9.24 -9.26
CA LYS A 92 6.39 -9.85 -10.43
C LYS A 92 5.42 -10.91 -10.94
N LYS A 93 4.95 -10.80 -12.17
CA LYS A 93 4.60 -12.01 -12.90
C LYS A 93 5.88 -12.84 -12.92
N ASP A 94 5.81 -14.07 -12.44
CA ASP A 94 6.76 -15.08 -12.89
C ASP A 94 6.58 -15.17 -14.40
N ASP A 95 7.37 -14.38 -15.11
CA ASP A 95 7.57 -14.56 -16.53
C ASP A 95 8.31 -15.89 -16.65
N GLY A 96 7.54 -16.97 -16.75
CA GLY A 96 8.05 -18.31 -17.01
C GLY A 96 8.87 -18.29 -18.29
N THR A 97 10.16 -18.06 -18.14
CA THR A 97 11.17 -18.38 -19.15
C THR A 97 11.40 -19.88 -19.09
N GLU A 98 10.69 -20.62 -19.94
CA GLU A 98 11.27 -21.79 -20.61
C GLU A 98 12.18 -21.32 -21.76
#